data_AF-A0AA89KYN6-F1
#
_entry.id   AF-A0AA89KYN6-F1
#
_cell.length_a   1.000
_cell.length_b   1.000
_cell.length_c   1.000
_cell.angle_alpha   90.00
_cell.angle_beta   90.00
_cell.angle_gamma   90.00
#
_symmetry.space_group_name_H-M   'P 1'
#
loop_
_entity.id
_entity.type
_entity.pdbx_description
1 polymer ?
#
loop_
_entity_poly.entity_id
_entity_poly.type
_entity_poly.pdbx_seq_one_letter_code
_entity_poly.pdbx_strand_id
1 'polypeptide(L)'
;MFGKRKPTLKQLGDQALLDLIYQVKDKWQMAQKTQENVRGLDAQLEMESKIQQAKFEFLFRQARQRKVAGEAVSKEAAMRNVFR
;
A
#
# COMPACT_ATOMS: atom_id res chain seq x y z
N MET A 1 -20.42 -4.31 -28.30
CA MET A 1 -20.79 -4.46 -26.88
C MET A 1 -20.83 -3.08 -26.23
N PHE A 2 -22.02 -2.61 -25.86
CA PHE A 2 -22.25 -1.28 -25.30
C PHE A 2 -22.03 -1.27 -23.77
N GLY A 3 -21.44 -0.19 -23.25
CA GLY A 3 -21.83 0.32 -21.92
C GLY A 3 -20.97 -0.02 -20.70
N LYS A 4 -19.64 -0.05 -20.77
CA LYS A 4 -18.85 0.08 -19.54
C LYS A 4 -19.09 1.47 -18.94
N ARG A 5 -19.80 1.55 -17.80
CA ARG A 5 -20.02 2.81 -17.08
C ARG A 5 -18.67 3.40 -16.67
N LYS A 6 -18.48 4.71 -16.89
CA LYS A 6 -17.28 5.40 -16.44
C LYS A 6 -17.19 5.29 -14.92
N PRO A 7 -15.99 5.04 -14.35
CA PRO A 7 -15.82 4.99 -12.91
C PRO A 7 -16.15 6.36 -12.30
N THR A 8 -16.80 6.34 -11.15
CA THR A 8 -17.09 7.54 -10.37
C THR A 8 -15.82 8.11 -9.75
N LEU A 9 -15.82 9.40 -9.39
CA LEU A 9 -14.70 10.04 -8.68
C LEU A 9 -14.33 9.31 -7.39
N LYS A 10 -15.34 8.78 -6.67
CA LYS A 10 -15.13 7.96 -5.49
C LYS A 10 -14.32 6.69 -5.82
N GLN A 11 -14.73 5.94 -6.84
CA GLN A 11 -14.03 4.73 -7.26
C GLN A 11 -12.58 5.01 -7.71
N LEU A 12 -12.34 6.13 -8.39
CA LEU A 12 -11.00 6.55 -8.77
C LEU A 12 -10.14 6.91 -7.54
N GLY A 13 -10.71 7.64 -6.58
CA GLY A 13 -10.01 8.02 -5.35
C GLY A 13 -9.74 6.82 -4.42
N ASP A 14 -10.68 5.89 -4.34
CA ASP A 14 -10.54 4.63 -3.62
C ASP A 14 -9.47 3.75 -4.27
N GLN A 15 -9.43 3.68 -5.60
CA GLN A 15 -8.37 2.98 -6.33
C GLN A 15 -6.99 3.59 -6.07
N ALA A 16 -6.88 4.92 -6.19
CA ALA A 16 -5.62 5.62 -5.95
C ALA A 16 -5.13 5.43 -4.49
N LEU A 17 -6.06 5.38 -3.53
CA LEU A 17 -5.73 5.08 -2.14
C LEU A 17 -5.15 3.68 -1.98
N LEU A 18 -5.73 2.67 -2.64
CA LEU A 18 -5.21 1.31 -2.62
C LEU A 18 -3.81 1.22 -3.25
N ASP A 19 -3.64 1.83 -4.42
CA ASP A 19 -2.35 1.83 -5.12
C ASP A 19 -1.26 2.49 -4.25
N LEU A 20 -1.61 3.58 -3.55
CA LEU A 20 -0.70 4.25 -2.63
C LEU A 20 -0.34 3.38 -1.41
N ILE A 21 -1.30 2.63 -0.86
CA ILE A 21 -1.06 1.69 0.24
C ILE A 21 -0.03 0.63 -0.18
N TYR A 22 -0.16 0.06 -1.38
CA TYR A 22 0.80 -0.92 -1.89
C TYR A 22 2.19 -0.32 -2.08
N GLN A 23 2.29 0.87 -2.69
CA GLN A 23 3.58 1.54 -2.87
C GLN A 23 4.28 1.83 -1.54
N VAL A 24 3.54 2.26 -0.52
CA VAL A 24 4.12 2.55 0.80
C VAL A 24 4.50 1.25 1.52
N LYS A 25 3.72 0.17 1.38
CA LYS A 25 4.05 -1.16 1.90
C LYS A 25 5.36 -1.68 1.30
N ASP A 26 5.53 -1.57 -0.01
CA ASP A 26 6.74 -2.02 -0.71
C ASP A 26 7.96 -1.22 -0.26
N LYS A 27 7.83 0.10 -0.14
CA LYS A 27 8.89 0.98 0.38
C LYS A 27 9.26 0.62 1.82
N TRP A 28 8.27 0.34 2.66
CA TRP A 28 8.51 -0.05 4.04
C TRP A 28 9.26 -1.39 4.13
N GLN A 29 8.85 -2.39 3.35
CA GLN A 29 9.55 -3.68 3.28
C GLN A 29 10.98 -3.53 2.76
N MET A 30 11.20 -2.65 1.77
CA MET A 30 12.55 -2.37 1.26
C MET A 30 13.43 -1.66 2.29
N ALA A 31 12.86 -0.72 3.06
CA ALA A 31 13.55 -0.07 4.16
C ALA A 31 13.95 -1.09 5.25
N GLN A 32 13.03 -1.98 5.64
CA GLN A 32 13.31 -3.06 6.61
C GLN A 32 14.45 -3.98 6.13
N LYS A 33 14.38 -4.46 4.89
CA LYS A 33 15.45 -5.28 4.31
C LYS A 33 16.79 -4.54 4.27
N THR A 34 16.78 -3.24 3.99
CA THR A 34 18.01 -2.43 4.00
C THR A 34 18.58 -2.35 5.41
N GLN A 35 17.74 -2.09 6.42
CA GLN A 35 18.15 -2.07 7.83
C GLN A 35 18.75 -3.39 8.29
N GLU A 36 18.19 -4.54 7.87
CA GLU A 36 18.70 -5.86 8.21
C GLU A 36 20.08 -6.16 7.61
N ASN A 37 20.37 -5.60 6.42
CA ASN A 37 21.62 -5.85 5.70
C ASN A 37 22.75 -4.88 6.07
N VAL A 38 22.44 -3.73 6.65
CA VAL A 38 23.44 -2.74 7.08
C VAL A 38 24.02 -3.15 8.44
N ARG A 39 25.36 -3.21 8.53
CA ARG A 39 26.06 -3.43 9.81
C ARG A 39 26.24 -2.10 10.55
N GLY A 40 25.55 -1.92 11.66
CA GLY A 40 25.67 -0.75 12.54
C GLY A 40 24.34 -0.03 12.77
N LEU A 41 24.30 0.88 13.75
CA LEU A 41 23.14 1.74 14.04
C LEU A 41 23.14 2.94 13.07
N ASP A 42 22.31 2.87 12.04
CA ASP A 42 22.01 4.02 11.18
C ASP A 42 20.67 4.64 11.60
N ALA A 43 20.76 5.70 12.41
CA ALA A 43 19.59 6.42 12.90
C ALA A 43 18.73 7.01 11.78
N GLN A 44 19.32 7.33 10.62
CA GLN A 44 18.57 7.85 9.49
C GLN A 44 17.69 6.76 8.86
N LEU A 45 18.23 5.56 8.67
CA LEU A 45 17.46 4.41 8.17
C LEU A 45 16.34 4.00 9.15
N GLU A 46 16.58 4.08 10.46
CA GLU A 46 15.54 3.87 11.47
C GLU A 46 14.41 4.90 11.38
N MET A 47 14.75 6.18 11.26
CA MET A 47 13.73 7.22 11.10
C MET A 47 12.94 7.03 9.80
N GLU A 48 13.63 6.71 8.70
CA GLU A 48 12.96 6.48 7.42
C GLU A 48 11.98 5.31 7.49
N SER A 49 12.39 4.19 8.08
CA SER A 49 11.54 3.02 8.30
C SER A 49 10.30 3.37 9.14
N LYS A 50 10.48 4.10 10.26
CA LYS A 50 9.36 4.58 11.11
C LYS A 50 8.40 5.51 10.35
N ILE A 51 8.92 6.38 9.49
CA ILE A 51 8.08 7.27 8.67
C ILE A 51 7.25 6.46 7.67
N GLN A 52 7.84 5.46 7.01
CA GLN A 52 7.09 4.60 6.08
C GLN A 52 6.01 3.79 6.80
N GLN A 53 6.34 3.25 7.98
CA GLN A 53 5.37 2.56 8.83
C GLN A 53 4.18 3.48 9.20
N ALA A 54 4.46 4.69 9.70
CA ALA A 54 3.40 5.64 10.09
C ALA A 54 2.49 6.02 8.90
N LYS A 55 3.08 6.19 7.69
CA LYS A 55 2.33 6.42 6.46
C LYS A 55 1.43 5.23 6.13
N PHE A 56 1.96 4.02 6.19
CA PHE A 56 1.19 2.80 5.94
C PHE A 56 -0.01 2.69 6.88
N GLU A 57 0.21 2.86 8.19
CA GLU A 57 -0.84 2.78 9.20
C GLU A 57 -1.92 3.85 9.02
N PHE A 58 -1.53 5.08 8.66
CA PHE A 58 -2.47 6.15 8.34
C PHE A 58 -3.35 5.79 7.14
N LEU A 59 -2.73 5.37 6.02
CA LEU A 59 -3.45 5.03 4.80
C LEU A 59 -4.35 3.81 5.00
N PHE A 60 -3.89 2.82 5.75
CA PHE A 60 -4.68 1.63 6.07
C PHE A 60 -5.93 1.99 6.91
N ARG A 61 -5.80 2.90 7.88
CA ARG A 61 -6.95 3.44 8.63
C ARG A 61 -7.95 4.15 7.71
N GLN A 62 -7.47 4.96 6.76
CA GLN A 62 -8.32 5.62 5.77
C GLN A 62 -9.07 4.62 4.89
N ALA A 63 -8.39 3.56 4.42
CA ALA A 63 -9.02 2.52 3.62
C ALA A 63 -10.10 1.75 4.40
N ARG A 64 -9.89 1.50 5.70
CA ARG A 64 -10.91 0.89 6.57
C ARG A 64 -12.12 1.80 6.74
N GLN A 65 -11.92 3.08 7.02
CA GLN A 65 -13.00 4.07 7.15
C GLN A 65 -13.85 4.17 5.88
N ARG A 66 -13.20 4.12 4.71
CA ARG A 66 -13.86 4.17 3.39
C ARG A 66 -14.44 2.82 2.94
N LYS A 67 -14.25 1.75 3.72
CA LYS A 67 -14.68 0.36 3.44
C LYS A 67 -14.09 -0.23 2.14
N VAL A 68 -12.92 0.26 1.72
CA VAL A 68 -12.22 -0.20 0.51
C VAL A 68 -11.26 -1.37 0.79
N ALA A 69 -10.99 -1.65 2.06
CA ALA A 69 -10.08 -2.72 2.48
C ALA A 69 -10.48 -4.11 1.97
N GLY A 70 -11.78 -4.39 1.78
CA GLY A 70 -12.26 -5.66 1.22
C GLY A 70 -11.92 -5.83 -0.27
N GLU A 71 -12.05 -4.76 -1.05
CA GLU A 71 -11.61 -4.74 -2.46
C GLU A 71 -10.08 -4.80 -2.57
N ALA A 72 -9.35 -4.16 -1.63
CA ALA A 72 -7.90 -4.25 -1.55
C ALA A 72 -7.41 -5.69 -1.40
N VAL A 73 -7.94 -6.42 -0.40
CA VAL A 73 -7.59 -7.82 -0.15
C VAL A 73 -7.93 -8.69 -1.36
N SER A 74 -9.07 -8.41 -2.01
CA SER A 74 -9.49 -9.13 -3.22
C SER A 74 -8.55 -8.85 -4.41
N LYS A 75 -8.08 -7.61 -4.57
CA LYS A 75 -7.09 -7.23 -5.59
C LYS A 75 -5.70 -7.80 -5.30
N GLU A 76 -5.26 -7.83 -4.04
CA GLU A 76 -4.00 -8.46 -3.65
C GLU A 76 -4.03 -9.97 -3.94
N ALA A 77 -5.14 -10.63 -3.59
CA ALA A 77 -5.36 -12.03 -3.89
C ALA A 77 -5.39 -12.28 -5.41
N ALA A 78 -6.04 -11.40 -6.18
CA ALA A 78 -6.04 -11.47 -7.64
C ALA A 78 -4.62 -11.29 -8.22
N MET A 79 -3.88 -10.26 -7.80
CA MET A 79 -2.51 -10.01 -8.25
C MET A 79 -1.56 -11.16 -7.91
N ARG A 80 -1.64 -11.75 -6.70
CA ARG A 80 -0.83 -12.92 -6.32
C ARG A 80 -1.10 -14.15 -7.20
N ASN A 81 -2.32 -14.31 -7.69
CA ASN A 81 -2.69 -15.45 -8.53
C ASN A 81 -2.27 -15.28 -10.00
N VAL A 82 -2.03 -14.05 -10.47
CA VAL A 82 -1.57 -13.80 -11.86
C VAL A 82 -0.11 -14.19 -12.07
N PHE A 83 0.69 -14.27 -11.00
CA PHE A 83 2.11 -14.65 -11.05
C PHE A 83 2.39 -16.11 -10.65
N ARG A 84 1.40 -17.00 -10.77
CA ARG A 84 1.55 -18.46 -10.56
C ARG A 84 1.44 -19.22 -11.87
#